data_AF-A0A973FYA9-F1
#
_entry.id   AF-A0A973FYA9-F1
#
_cell.length_a   1.000
_cell.length_b   1.000
_cell.length_c   1.000
_cell.angle_alpha   90.00
_cell.angle_beta   90.00
_cell.angle_gamma   90.00
#
_symmetry.space_group_name_H-M   'P 1'
#
loop_
_entity.id
_entity.type
_entity.pdbx_description
1 polymer ?
#
loop_
_entity_poly.entity_id
_entity_poly.type
_entity_poly.pdbx_seq_one_letter_code
_entity_poly.pdbx_strand_id
1 'polypeptide(L)'
;AKLKIKDRMRAWIEHLVLNTANLSGYPKETFLVMVDDEKRFAPVADSALHLEHLMNRYWQGLSMPLSFFPRSSIAYASKESIDAARKEWRDDTFNNIPGEGSDPAIQRCFGSAEPFGEEFSTLAVELSGPMIRAEEEVTR
;
A
#
# COMPACT_ATOMS: atom_id res chain seq x y z
N ALA A 1 -8.56 -3.03 -16.69
CA ALA A 1 -7.16 -3.45 -16.49
C ALA A 1 -7.11 -4.48 -15.37
N LYS A 2 -6.01 -5.24 -15.21
CA LYS A 2 -5.80 -6.08 -14.01
C LYS A 2 -5.46 -5.21 -12.80
N LEU A 3 -5.99 -5.52 -11.63
CA LEU A 3 -5.71 -4.76 -10.40
C LEU A 3 -4.22 -4.77 -10.06
N LYS A 4 -3.62 -3.58 -9.87
CA LYS A 4 -2.24 -3.43 -9.37
C LYS A 4 -2.24 -2.68 -8.04
N ILE A 5 -1.19 -2.87 -7.26
CA ILE A 5 -1.01 -2.20 -5.97
C ILE A 5 -1.05 -0.66 -6.09
N LYS A 6 -0.48 -0.11 -7.17
CA LYS A 6 -0.55 1.34 -7.42
C LYS A 6 -1.99 1.86 -7.61
N ASP A 7 -2.88 1.01 -8.14
CA ASP A 7 -4.28 1.37 -8.36
C ASP A 7 -5.02 1.35 -7.01
N ARG A 8 -4.73 0.36 -6.15
CA ARG A 8 -5.22 0.30 -4.76
C ARG A 8 -4.77 1.52 -3.94
N MET A 9 -3.48 1.84 -3.97
CA MET A 9 -2.92 3.00 -3.24
C MET A 9 -3.51 4.32 -3.74
N ARG A 10 -3.72 4.47 -5.05
CA ARG A 10 -4.38 5.66 -5.60
C ARG A 10 -5.82 5.79 -5.10
N ALA A 11 -6.59 4.71 -5.23
CA ALA A 11 -7.98 4.69 -4.79
C ALA A 11 -8.09 4.98 -3.28
N TRP A 12 -7.14 4.50 -2.48
CA TRP A 12 -7.05 4.80 -1.06
C TRP A 12 -6.82 6.29 -0.77
N ILE A 13 -5.86 6.92 -1.45
CA ILE A 13 -5.60 8.37 -1.28
C ILE A 13 -6.84 9.19 -1.68
N GLU A 14 -7.47 8.86 -2.80
CA GLU A 14 -8.70 9.51 -3.26
C GLU A 14 -9.86 9.32 -2.26
N HIS A 15 -9.99 8.12 -1.69
CA HIS A 15 -10.97 7.79 -0.67
C HIS A 15 -10.77 8.59 0.63
N LEU A 16 -9.52 8.80 1.04
CA LEU A 16 -9.18 9.64 2.18
C LEU A 16 -9.56 11.11 1.93
N VAL A 17 -9.28 11.63 0.73
CA VAL A 17 -9.68 12.99 0.34
C VAL A 17 -11.21 13.12 0.36
N LEU A 18 -11.94 12.14 -0.18
CA LEU A 18 -13.40 12.10 -0.18
C LEU A 18 -13.97 12.15 1.25
N ASN A 19 -13.48 11.30 2.14
CA ASN A 19 -13.93 11.23 3.53
C ASN A 19 -13.51 12.46 4.35
N THR A 20 -12.37 13.06 4.04
CA THR A 20 -11.88 14.28 4.70
C THR A 20 -12.73 15.49 4.30
N ALA A 21 -13.04 15.62 3.01
CA ALA A 21 -13.85 16.72 2.51
C ALA A 21 -15.27 16.68 3.09
N ASN A 22 -15.83 15.48 3.29
CA ASN A 22 -17.10 15.23 3.97
C ASN A 22 -18.24 16.16 3.50
N LEU A 23 -18.28 16.42 2.19
CA LEU A 23 -19.25 17.34 1.60
C LEU A 23 -20.66 16.73 1.65
N SER A 24 -21.65 17.55 2.03
CA SER A 24 -23.04 17.09 2.11
C SER A 24 -23.52 16.57 0.75
N GLY A 25 -24.17 15.40 0.75
CA GLY A 25 -24.72 14.77 -0.46
C GLY A 25 -23.73 13.91 -1.27
N TYR A 26 -22.45 13.87 -0.91
CA TYR A 26 -21.47 12.98 -1.54
C TYR A 26 -21.40 11.62 -0.82
N PRO A 27 -21.18 10.50 -1.56
CA PRO A 27 -20.94 9.21 -0.93
C PRO A 27 -19.63 9.23 -0.15
N LYS A 28 -19.52 8.36 0.87
CA LYS A 28 -18.29 8.18 1.67
C LYS A 28 -17.56 6.88 1.33
N GLU A 29 -17.96 6.25 0.24
CA GLU A 29 -17.47 4.95 -0.20
C GLU A 29 -16.79 5.09 -1.54
N THR A 30 -15.81 4.23 -1.80
CA THR A 30 -15.10 4.19 -3.08
C THR A 30 -15.09 2.77 -3.60
N PHE A 31 -15.47 2.60 -4.87
CA PHE A 31 -15.45 1.32 -5.56
C PHE A 31 -14.32 1.32 -6.58
N LEU A 32 -13.46 0.31 -6.50
CA LEU A 32 -12.39 0.05 -7.47
C LEU A 32 -12.78 -1.19 -8.28
N VAL A 33 -13.35 -0.96 -9.46
CA VAL A 33 -13.81 -2.02 -10.36
C VAL A 33 -12.75 -2.30 -11.42
N MET A 34 -12.17 -3.50 -11.39
CA MET A 34 -11.20 -3.98 -12.36
C MET A 34 -11.73 -5.20 -13.11
N VAL A 35 -11.00 -5.66 -14.12
CA VAL A 35 -11.46 -6.79 -14.95
C VAL A 35 -11.44 -8.11 -14.17
N ASP A 36 -10.53 -8.23 -13.22
CA ASP A 36 -10.23 -9.45 -12.46
C ASP A 36 -10.60 -9.36 -10.97
N ASP A 37 -10.94 -8.18 -10.47
CA ASP A 37 -11.19 -7.94 -9.04
C ASP A 37 -12.09 -6.72 -8.83
N GLU A 38 -12.74 -6.66 -7.68
CA GLU A 38 -13.56 -5.54 -7.22
C GLU A 38 -13.30 -5.30 -5.74
N LYS A 39 -12.91 -4.07 -5.40
CA LYS A 39 -12.65 -3.65 -4.02
C LYS A 39 -13.54 -2.49 -3.64
N ARG A 40 -14.01 -2.50 -2.39
CA ARG A 40 -14.78 -1.42 -1.79
C ARG A 40 -14.01 -0.86 -0.60
N PHE A 41 -13.92 0.45 -0.52
CA PHE A 41 -13.51 1.13 0.71
C PHE A 41 -14.76 1.65 1.43
N ALA A 42 -15.00 1.13 2.63
CA ALA A 42 -16.05 1.60 3.52
C ALA A 42 -15.67 2.98 4.11
N PRO A 43 -16.64 3.75 4.66
CA PRO A 43 -16.35 5.07 5.22
C PRO A 43 -15.28 5.01 6.33
N VAL A 44 -14.35 5.95 6.30
CA VAL A 44 -13.18 5.96 7.21
C VAL A 44 -13.25 7.15 8.17
N ALA A 45 -13.25 6.85 9.47
CA ALA A 45 -13.02 7.82 10.52
C ALA A 45 -11.56 8.32 10.49
N ASP A 46 -11.31 9.52 11.00
CA ASP A 46 -9.96 10.11 11.08
C ASP A 46 -9.21 10.15 9.73
N SER A 47 -9.95 10.24 8.62
CA SER A 47 -9.40 10.27 7.26
C SER A 47 -8.38 11.40 7.05
N ALA A 48 -8.57 12.55 7.68
CA ALA A 48 -7.62 13.67 7.66
C ALA A 48 -6.26 13.29 8.27
N LEU A 49 -6.25 12.53 9.37
CA LEU A 49 -5.03 12.09 10.05
C LEU A 49 -4.26 11.07 9.20
N HIS A 50 -4.98 10.13 8.58
CA HIS A 50 -4.37 9.17 7.66
C HIS A 50 -3.78 9.86 6.42
N LEU A 51 -4.48 10.88 5.89
CA LEU A 51 -3.97 11.67 4.77
C LEU A 51 -2.73 12.49 5.18
N GLU A 52 -2.73 13.07 6.39
CA GLU A 52 -1.58 13.78 6.94
C GLU A 52 -0.35 12.86 7.07
N HIS A 53 -0.51 11.65 7.61
CA HIS A 53 0.59 10.68 7.68
C HIS A 53 1.17 10.37 6.29
N LEU A 54 0.32 10.12 5.29
CA LEU A 54 0.76 9.91 3.91
C LEU A 54 1.52 11.12 3.35
N MET A 55 1.03 12.34 3.61
CA MET A 55 1.70 13.57 3.16
C MET A 55 3.06 13.77 3.84
N ASN A 56 3.16 13.49 5.14
CA ASN A 56 4.42 13.58 5.88
C ASN A 56 5.46 12.61 5.30
N ARG A 57 5.06 11.36 5.01
CA ARG A 57 5.93 10.39 4.34
C ARG A 57 6.25 10.80 2.90
N TYR A 58 5.31 11.37 2.15
CA TYR A 58 5.59 11.90 0.81
C TYR A 58 6.72 12.94 0.84
N TRP A 59 6.65 13.93 1.74
CA TRP A 59 7.69 14.95 1.87
C TRP A 59 9.04 14.37 2.30
N GLN A 60 9.04 13.42 3.22
CA GLN A 60 10.24 12.68 3.61
C GLN A 60 10.84 11.90 2.43
N GLY A 61 9.99 11.23 1.63
CA GLY A 61 10.35 10.45 0.45
C GLY A 61 10.93 11.28 -0.70
N LEU A 62 10.58 12.57 -0.77
CA LEU A 62 11.22 13.51 -1.70
C LEU A 62 12.63 13.90 -1.27
N SER A 63 12.99 13.72 0.00
CA SER A 63 14.30 14.09 0.56
C SER A 63 15.23 12.88 0.69
N MET A 64 14.69 11.71 1.01
CA MET A 64 15.44 10.45 1.11
C MET A 64 14.57 9.23 0.75
N PRO A 65 15.16 8.14 0.23
CA PRO A 65 14.41 6.91 -0.03
C PRO A 65 13.76 6.38 1.24
N LEU A 66 12.45 6.10 1.19
CA LEU A 66 11.72 5.46 2.28
C LEU A 66 11.82 3.94 2.17
N SER A 67 12.03 3.26 3.30
CA SER A 67 11.98 1.80 3.43
C SER A 67 10.54 1.25 3.30
N PHE A 68 9.81 1.68 2.29
CA PHE A 68 8.46 1.25 1.95
C PHE A 68 8.45 0.66 0.53
N PHE A 69 8.20 -0.64 0.45
CA PHE A 69 8.23 -1.43 -0.78
C PHE A 69 6.82 -1.98 -0.98
N PRO A 70 5.99 -1.40 -1.87
CA PRO A 70 4.54 -1.59 -1.84
C PRO A 70 4.07 -3.04 -1.79
N ARG A 71 4.71 -3.98 -2.49
CA ARG A 71 4.31 -5.40 -2.43
C ARG A 71 4.65 -6.02 -1.08
N SER A 72 5.91 -5.94 -0.67
CA SER A 72 6.40 -6.49 0.58
C SER A 72 5.77 -5.84 1.80
N SER A 73 5.59 -4.51 1.79
CA SER A 73 4.96 -3.74 2.87
C SER A 73 3.49 -4.07 3.03
N ILE A 74 2.72 -4.20 1.95
CA ILE A 74 1.31 -4.62 2.03
C ILE A 74 1.22 -6.07 2.51
N ALA A 75 2.04 -6.98 1.97
CA ALA A 75 2.06 -8.38 2.41
C ALA A 75 2.43 -8.52 3.89
N TYR A 76 3.37 -7.71 4.38
CA TYR A 76 3.70 -7.60 5.79
C TYR A 76 2.49 -7.09 6.59
N ALA A 77 1.93 -5.92 6.24
CA ALA A 77 0.85 -5.30 7.00
C ALA A 77 -0.43 -6.16 7.03
N SER A 78 -0.70 -6.94 5.98
CA SER A 78 -1.85 -7.85 5.94
C SER A 78 -1.68 -9.09 6.81
N LYS A 79 -0.45 -9.55 7.06
CA LYS A 79 -0.19 -10.84 7.74
C LYS A 79 0.66 -10.71 9.01
N GLU A 80 1.13 -9.51 9.32
CA GLU A 80 2.12 -9.21 10.35
C GLU A 80 3.33 -10.15 10.31
N SER A 81 3.78 -10.47 9.09
CA SER A 81 4.76 -11.54 8.85
C SER A 81 5.88 -11.11 7.90
N ILE A 82 7.12 -11.18 8.38
CA ILE A 82 8.31 -10.93 7.55
C ILE A 82 8.44 -11.97 6.44
N ASP A 83 7.99 -13.21 6.66
CA ASP A 83 8.01 -14.24 5.62
C ASP A 83 7.06 -13.90 4.46
N ALA A 84 5.92 -13.27 4.76
CA ALA A 84 5.03 -12.75 3.72
C ALA A 84 5.69 -11.63 2.91
N ALA A 85 6.36 -10.70 3.57
CA ALA A 85 7.13 -9.62 2.92
C ALA A 85 8.25 -10.18 2.04
N ARG A 86 8.99 -11.17 2.57
CA ARG A 86 10.11 -11.83 1.91
C ARG A 86 9.68 -12.59 0.67
N LYS A 87 8.49 -13.19 0.68
CA LYS A 87 7.91 -13.86 -0.49
C LYS A 87 7.68 -12.90 -1.65
N GLU A 88 7.22 -11.67 -1.39
CA GLU A 88 7.08 -10.63 -2.42
C GLU A 88 8.42 -10.02 -2.86
N TRP A 89 9.41 -10.04 -1.96
CA TRP A 89 10.73 -9.46 -2.18
C TRP A 89 11.63 -10.29 -3.08
N ARG A 90 11.63 -11.62 -2.89
CA ARG A 90 12.50 -12.54 -3.61
C ARG A 90 11.87 -12.95 -4.94
N ASP A 91 12.73 -13.28 -5.91
CA ASP A 91 12.29 -13.84 -7.19
C ASP A 91 11.58 -15.17 -6.97
N ASP A 92 10.45 -15.35 -7.65
CA ASP A 92 9.87 -16.68 -7.86
C ASP A 92 10.58 -17.31 -9.06
N THR A 93 11.67 -18.02 -8.78
CA THR A 93 12.50 -18.68 -9.79
C THR A 93 11.76 -19.79 -10.53
N PHE A 94 10.73 -20.38 -9.92
CA PHE A 94 9.95 -21.45 -10.54
C PHE A 94 9.04 -20.88 -11.64
N ASN A 95 8.39 -19.75 -11.37
CA ASN A 95 7.50 -19.10 -12.34
C ASN A 95 8.19 -18.00 -13.18
N ASN A 96 9.50 -17.79 -12.97
CA ASN A 96 10.29 -16.73 -13.60
C ASN A 96 9.67 -15.32 -13.41
N ILE A 97 9.21 -15.04 -12.19
CA ILE A 97 8.61 -13.76 -11.81
C ILE A 97 9.59 -13.01 -10.89
N PRO A 98 10.01 -11.79 -11.27
CA PRO A 98 10.92 -11.02 -10.42
C PRO A 98 10.24 -10.54 -9.13
N GLY A 99 10.97 -10.69 -8.03
CA GLY A 99 10.67 -10.17 -6.72
C GLY A 99 10.88 -8.66 -6.64
N GLU A 100 10.36 -8.04 -5.59
CA GLU A 100 10.39 -6.57 -5.45
C GLU A 100 11.83 -6.08 -5.24
N GLY A 101 12.68 -6.89 -4.61
CA GLY A 101 14.10 -6.61 -4.45
C GLY A 101 14.92 -6.70 -5.75
N SER A 102 14.34 -7.20 -6.83
CA SER A 102 14.97 -7.24 -8.16
C SER A 102 14.71 -5.98 -8.98
N ASP A 103 13.93 -5.02 -8.45
CA ASP A 103 13.72 -3.73 -9.11
C ASP A 103 15.02 -2.88 -9.08
N PRO A 104 15.53 -2.42 -10.24
CA PRO A 104 16.77 -1.65 -10.30
C PRO A 104 16.74 -0.30 -9.56
N ALA A 105 15.58 0.33 -9.44
CA ALA A 105 15.43 1.58 -8.69
C ALA A 105 15.50 1.33 -7.19
N ILE A 106 14.92 0.23 -6.71
CA ILE A 106 15.06 -0.20 -5.31
C ILE A 106 16.52 -0.55 -4.99
N GLN A 107 17.17 -1.35 -5.83
CA GLN A 107 18.58 -1.73 -5.62
C GLN A 107 19.54 -0.55 -5.62
N ARG A 108 19.26 0.49 -6.42
CA ARG A 108 20.07 1.72 -6.43
C ARG A 108 20.03 2.45 -5.08
N CYS A 109 18.91 2.41 -4.38
CA CYS A 109 18.72 3.13 -3.11
C CYS A 109 19.09 2.28 -1.88
N PHE A 110 18.75 0.99 -1.90
CA PHE A 110 18.82 0.11 -0.72
C PHE A 110 19.82 -1.05 -0.85
N GLY A 111 20.45 -1.20 -2.01
CA GLY A 111 21.33 -2.32 -2.31
C GLY A 111 20.58 -3.66 -2.45
N SER A 112 21.30 -4.76 -2.30
CA SER A 112 20.78 -6.12 -2.50
C SER A 112 20.42 -6.86 -1.20
N ALA A 113 20.56 -6.21 -0.04
CA ALA A 113 20.24 -6.81 1.25
C ALA A 113 18.72 -6.80 1.49
N GLU A 114 18.23 -7.69 2.36
CA GLU A 114 16.82 -7.66 2.80
C GLU A 114 16.57 -6.41 3.68
N PRO A 115 15.68 -5.48 3.30
CA PRO A 115 15.52 -4.20 3.97
C PRO A 115 14.46 -4.24 5.09
N PHE A 116 14.33 -5.39 5.78
CA PHE A 116 13.23 -5.65 6.71
C PHE A 116 13.58 -5.31 8.17
N GLY A 117 14.00 -4.06 8.38
CA GLY A 117 14.24 -3.49 9.72
C GLY A 117 13.00 -2.88 10.36
N GLU A 118 13.20 -2.21 11.49
CA GLU A 118 12.14 -1.50 12.23
C GLU A 118 11.49 -0.40 11.40
N GLU A 119 12.28 0.38 10.65
CA GLU A 119 11.73 1.43 9.77
C GLU A 119 10.75 0.85 8.74
N PHE A 120 11.09 -0.30 8.15
CA PHE A 120 10.22 -0.99 7.20
C PHE A 120 8.90 -1.42 7.83
N SER A 121 8.94 -2.08 8.99
CA SER A 121 7.72 -2.57 9.64
C SER A 121 6.82 -1.41 10.07
N THR A 122 7.42 -0.34 10.63
CA THR A 122 6.69 0.87 10.99
C THR A 122 6.00 1.49 9.78
N LEU A 123 6.73 1.75 8.69
CA LEU A 123 6.17 2.36 7.48
C LEU A 123 5.11 1.47 6.82
N ALA A 124 5.34 0.16 6.79
CA ALA A 124 4.40 -0.79 6.21
C ALA A 124 3.03 -0.75 6.92
N VAL A 125 3.03 -0.80 8.26
CA VAL A 125 1.80 -0.75 9.06
C VAL A 125 1.16 0.63 9.01
N GLU A 126 1.94 1.70 9.12
CA GLU A 126 1.46 3.08 9.09
C GLU A 126 0.74 3.41 7.79
N LEU A 127 1.35 3.08 6.63
CA LEU A 127 0.84 3.50 5.32
C LEU A 127 -0.17 2.52 4.72
N SER A 128 -0.08 1.23 5.05
CA SER A 128 -0.96 0.20 4.45
C SER A 128 -2.04 -0.29 5.39
N GLY A 129 -1.82 -0.23 6.71
CA GLY A 129 -2.74 -0.78 7.70
C GLY A 129 -4.15 -0.17 7.65
N PRO A 130 -4.29 1.18 7.64
CA PRO A 130 -5.60 1.82 7.50
C PRO A 130 -6.32 1.43 6.21
N MET A 131 -5.60 1.38 5.09
CA MET A 131 -6.15 0.95 3.80
C MET A 131 -6.68 -0.48 3.87
N ILE A 132 -5.88 -1.42 4.40
CA ILE A 132 -6.26 -2.84 4.50
C ILE A 132 -7.50 -3.03 5.38
N ARG A 133 -7.64 -2.29 6.48
CA ARG A 133 -8.82 -2.38 7.36
C ARG A 133 -10.08 -1.80 6.73
N ALA A 134 -9.95 -0.79 5.88
CA ALA A 134 -11.08 -0.16 5.19
C ALA A 134 -11.49 -0.91 3.93
N GLU A 135 -10.61 -1.76 3.38
CA GLU A 135 -10.85 -2.55 2.18
C GLU A 135 -11.73 -3.76 2.50
N GLU A 136 -12.85 -3.87 1.80
CA GLU A 136 -13.75 -5.01 1.84
C GLU A 136 -13.78 -5.72 0.49
N GLU A 137 -13.90 -7.04 0.53
CA GLU A 137 -14.22 -7.84 -0.65
C GLU A 137 -15.71 -7.72 -0.97
N VAL A 138 -16.02 -7.35 -2.21
CA VAL A 138 -17.40 -7.35 -2.69
C VAL A 138 -17.76 -8.78 -3.08
N THR A 139 -18.37 -9.52 -2.14
CA THR A 139 -18.91 -10.85 -2.43
C THR A 139 -20.07 -10.71 -3.43
N ARG A 140 -19.94 -11.35 -4.60
CA ARG A 140 -21.02 -11.47 -5.59
C ARG A 140 -22.03 -12.53 -5.20
#